data_AF-A0A6P0XRN5-F1
#
_entry.id   AF-A0A6P0XRN5-F1
#
_cell.length_a   1.000
_cell.length_b   1.000
_cell.length_c   1.000
_cell.angle_alpha   90.00
_cell.angle_beta   90.00
_cell.angle_gamma   90.00
#
_symmetry.space_group_name_H-M   'P 1'
#
loop_
_entity.id
_entity.type
_entity.pdbx_description
1 polymer ?
#
loop_
_entity_poly.entity_id
_entity_poly.type
_entity_poly.pdbx_seq_one_letter_code
_entity_poly.pdbx_strand_id
1 'polypeptide(L)' 'MIGRLVKIEGRTAAEYLEEIKYSYPQKRIIQPQEVGKLAAFLCRDEVLGITMEDITISAGSLW' A
#
# COMPACT_ATOMS: atom_id res chain seq x y z
N MET A 1 -12.52 -0.34 -7.70
CA MET A 1 -12.92 -0.39 -6.28
C MET A 1 -13.27 1.00 -5.75
N ILE A 2 -12.34 1.97 -5.80
CA ILE A 2 -12.57 3.38 -5.36
C ILE A 2 -13.78 4.03 -6.05
N GLY A 3 -13.93 3.89 -7.36
CA GLY A 3 -15.07 4.49 -8.09
C GLY A 3 -16.46 3.97 -7.68
N ARG A 4 -16.56 2.84 -6.97
CA ARG A 4 -17.82 2.35 -6.39
C ARG A 4 -18.09 2.99 -5.02
N LEU A 5 -17.07 3.14 -4.19
CA LEU A 5 -17.17 3.73 -2.84
C LEU A 5 -17.48 5.23 -2.90
N VAL A 6 -16.80 5.93 -3.80
CA VAL A 6 -17.01 7.36 -4.09
C VAL A 6 -18.47 7.66 -4.45
N LYS A 7 -19.13 6.78 -5.22
CA LYS A 7 -20.55 6.92 -5.59
C LYS A 7 -21.51 6.74 -4.41
N ILE A 8 -21.13 5.94 -3.41
CA ILE A 8 -21.97 5.65 -2.25
C ILE A 8 -21.86 6.79 -1.23
N GLU A 9 -20.67 7.36 -1.06
CA GLU A 9 -20.38 8.40 -0.07
C GLU A 9 -20.64 9.83 -0.55
N GLY A 10 -20.99 10.02 -1.83
CA GLY A 10 -21.27 11.35 -2.39
C GLY A 10 -20.05 12.26 -2.49
N ARG A 11 -18.84 11.69 -2.43
CA ARG A 11 -17.55 12.39 -2.49
C ARG A 11 -16.95 12.31 -3.88
N THR A 12 -15.88 13.05 -4.14
CA THR A 12 -15.03 12.87 -5.31
C THR A 12 -13.93 11.83 -5.04
N ALA A 13 -13.39 11.23 -6.11
CA ALA A 13 -12.27 10.29 -5.98
C ALA A 13 -11.00 10.97 -5.41
N ALA A 14 -10.81 12.25 -5.68
CA ALA A 14 -9.68 13.02 -5.17
C ALA A 14 -9.77 13.21 -3.66
N GLU A 15 -10.93 13.63 -3.15
CA GLU A 15 -11.18 13.80 -1.71
C GLU A 15 -10.99 12.49 -0.95
N TYR A 16 -11.52 11.39 -1.51
CA TYR A 16 -11.39 10.06 -0.92
C TYR A 16 -9.92 9.61 -0.84
N LEU A 17 -9.14 9.82 -1.91
CA LEU A 17 -7.72 9.50 -1.93
C LEU A 17 -6.92 10.36 -0.94
N GLU A 18 -7.28 11.64 -0.80
CA GLU A 18 -6.58 12.55 0.11
C GLU A 18 -6.81 12.18 1.58
N GLU A 19 -8.03 11.78 1.93
CA GLU A 19 -8.34 11.26 3.26
C GLU A 19 -7.56 9.98 3.58
N ILE A 20 -7.51 9.03 2.63
CA ILE A 20 -6.72 7.81 2.79
C ILE A 20 -5.24 8.15 3.02
N LYS A 21 -4.64 9.01 2.18
CA LYS A 21 -3.25 9.45 2.38
C LYS A 21 -3.07 10.00 3.78
N TYR A 22 -3.98 10.84 4.25
CA TYR A 22 -3.87 11.48 5.55
C TYR A 22 -3.95 10.47 6.71
N SER A 23 -4.66 9.35 6.55
CA SER A 23 -4.70 8.28 7.56
C SER A 23 -3.37 7.52 7.71
N TYR A 24 -2.52 7.51 6.69
CA TYR A 24 -1.23 6.82 6.76
C TYR A 24 -0.17 7.70 7.41
N PRO A 25 0.72 7.17 8.26
CA PRO A 25 1.86 7.93 8.79
C PRO A 25 2.73 8.57 7.70
N GLN A 26 2.92 7.90 6.56
CA GLN A 26 3.75 8.42 5.45
C GLN A 26 3.03 9.45 4.55
N LYS A 27 1.74 9.74 4.78
CA LYS A 27 0.96 10.76 4.05
C LYS A 27 0.94 10.58 2.52
N ARG A 28 1.03 9.34 2.03
CA ARG A 28 1.08 9.02 0.60
C ARG A 28 0.47 7.65 0.31
N ILE A 29 0.00 7.43 -0.92
CA ILE A 29 -0.47 6.10 -1.35
C ILE A 29 0.73 5.25 -1.77
N ILE A 30 0.76 3.99 -1.34
CA ILE A 30 1.73 2.99 -1.81
C ILE A 30 1.54 2.78 -3.31
N GLN A 31 2.63 2.81 -4.05
CA GLN A 31 2.64 2.57 -5.48
C GLN A 31 2.89 1.08 -5.78
N PRO A 32 2.31 0.52 -6.86
CA PRO A 32 2.54 -0.88 -7.25
C PRO A 32 4.02 -1.25 -7.41
N GLN A 33 4.85 -0.30 -7.87
CA GLN A 33 6.28 -0.51 -8.08
C GLN A 33 7.04 -0.74 -6.77
N GLU A 34 6.55 -0.24 -5.64
CA GLU A 34 7.17 -0.47 -4.34
C GLU A 34 7.02 -1.93 -3.91
N VAL A 35 5.83 -2.50 -4.13
CA VAL A 35 5.56 -3.93 -3.90
C VAL A 35 6.42 -4.79 -4.83
N GLY A 36 6.47 -4.43 -6.12
CA GLY A 36 7.29 -5.14 -7.11
C GLY A 36 8.78 -5.10 -6.79
N LYS A 37 9.31 -3.97 -6.30
CA LYS A 37 10.70 -3.85 -5.88
C LYS A 37 11.03 -4.73 -4.68
N LEU A 38 10.15 -4.80 -3.68
CA LEU A 38 10.33 -5.70 -2.55
C LEU A 38 10.29 -7.16 -3.01
N ALA A 39 9.33 -7.55 -3.84
CA ALA A 39 9.25 -8.90 -4.39
C ALA A 39 10.53 -9.27 -5.16
N ALA A 40 11.02 -8.37 -6.02
CA ALA A 40 12.26 -8.59 -6.77
C ALA A 40 13.50 -8.66 -5.86
N PHE A 41 13.53 -7.91 -4.75
CA PHE A 41 14.59 -8.02 -3.76
C PHE A 41 14.58 -9.38 -3.06
N LEU A 42 13.40 -9.91 -2.72
CA LEU A 42 13.22 -11.22 -2.07
C LEU A 42 13.61 -12.42 -2.95
N CYS A 43 13.85 -12.21 -4.24
CA CYS A 43 14.33 -13.24 -5.16
C CYS A 43 15.86 -13.28 -5.33
N ARG A 44 16.61 -12.51 -4.54
CA ARG A 44 18.08 -12.43 -4.65
C ARG A 44 18.77 -13.44 -3.73
N ASP A 45 20.03 -13.74 -4.04
CA ASP A 45 20.82 -14.73 -3.30
C ASP A 45 21.10 -14.29 -1.85
N GLU A 46 21.15 -12.99 -1.56
CA GLU A 46 21.44 -12.48 -0.20
C GLU A 46 20.29 -12.71 0.80
N VAL A 47 19.10 -13.10 0.33
CA VAL A 47 17.88 -13.23 1.14
C VAL A 47 17.33 -14.65 1.17
N LEU A 48 18.11 -15.65 0.77
CA LEU A 48 17.71 -17.08 0.78
C LEU A 48 17.24 -17.61 2.14
N GLY A 49 17.64 -16.97 3.25
CA GLY A 49 17.21 -17.33 4.60
C GLY A 49 15.79 -16.86 4.98
N ILE A 50 15.15 -16.03 4.15
CA ILE A 50 13.80 -15.52 4.39
C ILE A 50 12.81 -16.40 3.63
N THR A 51 11.98 -17.14 4.36
CA THR A 51 10.99 -18.06 3.77
C THR A 51 9.75 -18.14 4.64
N MET A 52 8.59 -18.42 4.04
CA MET A 52 7.30 -18.56 4.74
C MET A 52 6.85 -17.32 5.55
N GLU A 53 7.45 -16.16 5.31
CA GLU A 53 7.09 -14.91 5.97
C GLU A 53 5.86 -14.25 5.32
N ASP A 54 5.03 -13.61 6.16
CA ASP A 54 4.03 -12.64 5.72
C ASP A 54 4.58 -11.22 5.94
N ILE A 55 4.79 -10.49 4.84
CA ILE A 55 5.36 -9.14 4.88
C ILE A 55 4.27 -8.11 4.60
N THR A 56 3.87 -7.40 5.66
CA THR A 56 2.87 -6.33 5.58
C THR A 56 3.46 -5.04 5.00
N ILE A 57 2.86 -4.54 3.92
CA ILE A 57 3.20 -3.25 3.29
C ILE A 57 2.04 -2.28 3.53
N SER A 58 2.11 -1.50 4.61
CA SER A 58 0.97 -0.68 5.09
C SER A 58 1.21 0.82 5.06
N ALA A 59 2.40 1.30 4.68
CA ALA A 59 2.81 2.69 4.86
C ALA A 59 2.64 3.19 6.32
N GLY A 60 2.67 2.25 7.29
CA GLY A 60 2.48 2.50 8.71
C GLY A 60 1.01 2.54 9.17
N SER A 61 0.04 2.19 8.33
CA SER A 61 -1.38 2.27 8.68
C SER A 61 -1.87 1.18 9.66
N LEU A 62 -1.04 0.17 9.94
CA LEU A 62 -1.31 -0.91 10.88
C LEU A 62 -0.34 -0.75 12.05
N TRP A 63 -0.87 -0.48 13.25
CA TRP A 63 -0.14 -0.34 14.51
C TRP A 63 -0.77 -1.21 15.59
#